data_AF-A0A317XXU7-F1
#
_entry.id   AF-A0A317XXU7-F1
#
_cell.length_a   1.000
_cell.length_b   1.000
_cell.length_c   1.000
_cell.angle_alpha   90.00
_cell.angle_beta   90.00
_cell.angle_gamma   90.00
#
_symmetry.space_group_name_H-M   'P 1'
#
loop_
_entity.id
_entity.type
_entity.pdbx_description
1 polymer ?
#
loop_
_entity_poly.entity_id
_entity_poly.type
_entity_poly.pdbx_seq_one_letter_code
_entity_poly.pdbx_strand_id
1 'polypeptide(L)'
;MALNWLVTASTCRQAATRRIGERTLSEAGLQQARHASSKRGGSSSRYLQRQRNDVFVKQRSKGAPTGTRSGSRPRENGDDSFAEASLGEGGYVARSAFKLLQLDDRYRFLRPGRVIVDLGAAPGGWSQAIVERLARSSASAKLGSEHNLSAPQRIFALDILPMAPIDGVCFLQGDFLNPVIQDRLRMLVRGNLEGHSSTVPADSHVGCEFVDIVVSDMMANTTGNPIADTEASLELCRAAFMFASRTLKALPAVNGAAKPKLPASSSSMLVMKYFMSHEADLFRKQVLEKSFHFVKSEKMEASRKESREQFWVCIGFRGAAFVPEMSALI
;
A
#
# COMPACT_ATOMS: atom_id res chain seq x y z
N MET A 1 -2.92 -54.79 -49.91
CA MET A 1 -2.20 -55.18 -48.68
C MET A 1 -2.83 -54.44 -47.51
N ALA A 2 -3.85 -55.06 -46.93
CA ALA A 2 -4.53 -54.64 -45.71
C ALA A 2 -4.10 -55.60 -44.59
N LEU A 3 -3.73 -55.08 -43.42
CA LEU A 3 -3.69 -55.79 -42.13
C LEU A 3 -3.85 -54.73 -41.02
N ASN A 4 -4.98 -54.66 -40.29
CA ASN A 4 -5.38 -55.42 -39.07
C ASN A 4 -4.70 -54.83 -37.80
N TRP A 5 -5.34 -54.39 -36.70
CA TRP A 5 -6.59 -54.70 -35.97
C TRP A 5 -7.05 -53.43 -35.18
N LEU A 6 -8.31 -52.97 -35.10
CA LEU A 6 -9.48 -53.45 -34.33
C LEU A 6 -9.23 -53.70 -32.82
N VAL A 7 -9.85 -52.89 -31.93
CA VAL A 7 -10.92 -53.30 -30.99
C VAL A 7 -11.61 -52.06 -30.38
N THR A 8 -12.93 -52.19 -30.32
CA THR A 8 -14.03 -51.30 -29.92
C THR A 8 -14.28 -51.15 -28.41
N ALA A 9 -15.11 -50.14 -28.09
CA ALA A 9 -16.22 -50.13 -27.12
C ALA A 9 -16.05 -49.43 -25.75
N SER A 10 -16.76 -48.29 -25.63
CA SER A 10 -17.89 -48.03 -24.72
C SER A 10 -17.84 -48.48 -23.24
N THR A 11 -18.22 -47.51 -22.39
CA THR A 11 -18.99 -47.61 -21.13
C THR A 11 -18.25 -47.75 -19.77
N CYS A 12 -18.89 -47.15 -18.76
CA CYS A 12 -18.72 -47.20 -17.30
C CYS A 12 -17.71 -46.23 -16.68
N ARG A 13 -18.13 -45.21 -15.90
CA ARG A 13 -18.74 -45.21 -14.54
C ARG A 13 -17.84 -45.85 -13.47
N GLN A 14 -17.64 -45.08 -12.38
CA GLN A 14 -17.01 -45.39 -11.07
C GLN A 14 -15.47 -45.36 -11.09
N ALA A 15 -14.71 -44.79 -10.15
CA ALA A 15 -14.93 -44.26 -8.79
C ALA A 15 -13.86 -43.18 -8.52
N ALA A 16 -14.07 -42.14 -7.72
CA ALA A 16 -13.83 -42.20 -6.28
C ALA A 16 -14.47 -40.99 -5.56
N THR A 17 -15.65 -41.19 -5.01
CA THR A 17 -16.21 -40.40 -3.90
C THR A 17 -15.54 -40.81 -2.60
N ARG A 18 -14.66 -39.98 -2.03
CA ARG A 18 -14.35 -40.04 -0.59
C ARG A 18 -15.34 -39.14 0.15
N ARG A 19 -16.17 -39.77 0.98
CA ARG A 19 -17.10 -39.14 1.92
C ARG A 19 -16.33 -38.22 2.86
N ILE A 20 -16.57 -36.91 2.79
CA ILE A 20 -16.39 -36.01 3.93
C ILE A 20 -17.81 -35.78 4.45
N GLY A 21 -18.07 -36.24 5.67
CA GLY A 21 -19.37 -36.05 6.32
C GLY A 21 -19.65 -34.57 6.51
N GLU A 22 -20.78 -34.12 5.98
CA GLU A 22 -21.40 -32.86 6.35
C GLU A 22 -21.76 -32.92 7.84
N ARG A 23 -21.00 -32.19 8.66
CA ARG A 23 -21.47 -31.77 9.98
C ARG A 23 -22.19 -30.44 9.78
N THR A 24 -23.51 -30.51 9.68
CA THR A 24 -24.37 -29.33 9.76
C THR A 24 -24.20 -28.74 11.16
N LEU A 25 -23.51 -27.60 11.26
CA LEU A 25 -23.43 -26.83 12.50
C LEU A 25 -24.83 -26.28 12.80
N SER A 26 -25.33 -26.54 14.01
CA SER A 26 -26.60 -26.00 14.47
C SER A 26 -26.58 -24.47 14.47
N GLU A 27 -27.74 -23.83 14.27
CA GLU A 27 -27.89 -22.36 14.26
C GLU A 27 -27.33 -21.69 15.52
N ALA A 28 -27.29 -22.40 16.66
CA ALA A 28 -26.65 -21.94 17.90
C ALA A 28 -25.11 -21.79 17.77
N GLY A 29 -24.45 -22.65 16.99
CA GLY A 29 -23.01 -22.56 16.70
C GLY A 29 -22.66 -21.39 15.77
N LEU A 30 -23.56 -21.07 14.83
CA LEU A 30 -23.44 -19.90 13.95
C LEU A 30 -23.65 -18.58 14.71
N GLN A 31 -24.53 -18.55 15.71
CA GLN A 31 -24.70 -17.38 16.59
C GLN A 31 -23.51 -17.17 17.54
N GLN A 32 -22.89 -18.23 18.08
CA GLN A 32 -21.67 -18.11 18.88
C GLN A 32 -20.45 -17.69 18.06
N ALA A 33 -20.30 -18.17 16.81
CA ALA A 33 -19.24 -17.71 15.91
C ALA A 33 -19.41 -16.23 15.51
N ARG A 34 -20.65 -15.75 15.34
CA ARG A 34 -20.96 -14.33 15.10
C ARG A 34 -20.70 -13.45 16.33
N HIS A 35 -20.92 -13.95 17.54
CA HIS A 35 -20.66 -13.19 18.79
C HIS A 35 -19.20 -13.22 19.25
N ALA A 36 -18.41 -14.24 18.88
CA ALA A 36 -16.98 -14.30 19.18
C ALA A 36 -16.14 -13.39 18.26
N SER A 37 -16.61 -13.14 17.03
CA SER A 37 -15.95 -12.24 16.08
C SER A 37 -16.07 -10.75 16.45
N SER A 38 -17.11 -10.35 17.20
CA SER A 38 -17.32 -8.93 17.55
C SER A 38 -16.45 -8.41 18.71
N LYS A 39 -15.79 -9.30 19.47
CA LYS A 39 -15.02 -8.93 20.68
C LYS A 39 -13.50 -8.92 20.53
N ARG A 40 -12.96 -9.26 19.35
CA ARG A 40 -11.53 -9.12 19.05
C ARG A 40 -11.36 -8.12 17.92
N GLY A 41 -11.34 -6.83 18.28
CA GLY A 41 -11.04 -5.76 17.33
C GLY A 41 -9.70 -6.04 16.66
N GLY A 42 -9.75 -6.40 15.37
CA GLY A 42 -8.56 -6.60 14.56
C GLY A 42 -7.68 -5.35 14.55
N SER A 43 -6.43 -5.47 14.09
CA SER A 43 -5.48 -4.35 14.01
C SER A 43 -6.07 -3.09 13.34
N SER A 44 -7.03 -3.27 12.43
CA SER A 44 -7.81 -2.20 11.81
C SER A 44 -8.72 -1.44 12.79
N SER A 45 -9.39 -2.13 13.71
CA SER A 45 -10.27 -1.52 14.73
C SER A 45 -9.50 -0.68 15.75
N ARG A 46 -8.30 -1.13 16.17
CA ARG A 46 -7.43 -0.37 17.07
C ARG A 46 -6.83 0.85 16.38
N TYR A 47 -6.32 0.68 15.16
CA TYR A 47 -5.88 1.77 14.29
C TYR A 47 -6.97 2.84 14.13
N LEU A 48 -8.19 2.43 13.75
CA LEU A 48 -9.34 3.31 13.57
C LEU A 48 -9.68 4.10 14.84
N GLN A 49 -9.71 3.41 15.98
CA GLN A 49 -10.04 4.04 17.25
C GLN A 49 -8.97 5.04 17.69
N ARG A 50 -7.69 4.77 17.44
CA ARG A 50 -6.61 5.74 17.69
C ARG A 50 -6.70 6.94 16.76
N GLN A 51 -6.79 6.72 15.45
CA GLN A 51 -6.84 7.81 14.46
C GLN A 51 -8.03 8.73 14.65
N ARG A 52 -9.22 8.18 14.90
CA ARG A 52 -10.44 8.96 15.17
C ARG A 52 -10.34 9.81 16.43
N ASN A 53 -9.56 9.36 17.42
CA ASN A 53 -9.39 10.05 18.69
C ASN A 53 -8.19 11.01 18.71
N ASP A 54 -7.33 10.98 17.70
CA ASP A 54 -6.14 11.82 17.61
C ASP A 54 -6.51 13.31 17.57
N VAL A 55 -5.96 14.08 18.52
CA VAL A 55 -6.27 15.50 18.73
C VAL A 55 -5.85 16.33 17.51
N PHE A 56 -4.73 16.00 16.88
CA PHE A 56 -4.23 16.73 15.73
C PHE A 56 -4.93 16.32 14.44
N VAL A 57 -5.43 15.08 14.35
CA VAL A 57 -6.36 14.70 13.28
C VAL A 57 -7.63 15.54 13.35
N LYS A 58 -8.16 15.76 14.56
CA LYS A 58 -9.30 16.65 14.82
C LYS A 58 -8.99 18.14 14.60
N GLN A 59 -7.74 18.57 14.77
CA GLN A 59 -7.33 19.96 14.54
C GLN A 59 -7.08 20.23 13.04
N ARG A 60 -6.41 19.33 12.32
CA ARG A 60 -6.15 19.45 10.87
C ARG A 60 -7.43 19.32 10.04
N SER A 61 -8.39 18.51 10.48
CA SER A 61 -9.70 18.43 9.82
C SER A 61 -10.54 19.70 9.94
N LYS A 62 -10.19 20.63 10.84
CA LYS A 62 -10.89 21.91 11.03
C LYS A 62 -10.36 23.07 10.18
N GLY A 63 -9.40 22.82 9.27
CA GLY A 63 -8.78 23.85 8.43
C GLY A 63 -7.65 24.61 9.15
N ALA A 64 -6.64 25.06 8.39
CA ALA A 64 -5.44 25.69 8.95
C ALA A 64 -5.71 27.11 9.46
N PRO A 65 -5.20 27.51 10.65
CA PRO A 65 -5.17 28.91 11.04
C PRO A 65 -4.03 29.63 10.31
N THR A 66 -4.35 30.75 9.66
CA THR A 66 -3.37 31.69 9.10
C THR A 66 -2.67 32.42 10.24
N GLY A 67 -1.42 32.04 10.54
CA GLY A 67 -0.60 32.68 11.56
C GLY A 67 0.83 32.92 11.08
N THR A 68 1.14 34.19 10.77
CA THR A 68 2.49 34.73 10.57
C THR A 68 3.33 34.57 11.83
N ARG A 69 4.61 34.21 11.72
CA ARG A 69 5.52 34.28 12.87
C ARG A 69 6.95 34.69 12.50
N SER A 70 7.48 35.57 13.35
CA SER A 70 8.72 36.33 13.26
C SER A 70 9.98 35.46 13.38
N GLY A 71 11.06 35.97 12.78
CA GLY A 71 12.33 35.28 12.61
C GLY A 71 13.24 35.19 13.84
N SER A 72 14.09 34.17 13.78
CA SER A 72 15.38 34.07 14.45
C SER A 72 16.30 33.23 13.53
N ARG A 73 17.51 33.72 13.26
CA ARG A 73 18.48 33.18 12.28
C ARG A 73 18.89 31.72 12.57
N PRO A 74 19.11 30.86 11.55
CA PRO A 74 19.54 29.47 11.75
C PRO A 74 21.08 29.32 11.83
N ARG A 75 21.50 28.27 12.53
CA ARG A 75 22.87 27.72 12.54
C ARG A 75 22.93 26.58 11.52
N GLU A 76 23.89 26.64 10.60
CA GLU A 76 24.05 25.69 9.48
C GLU A 76 24.17 24.23 9.94
N ASN A 77 23.11 23.43 9.75
CA ASN A 77 23.17 21.97 9.74
C ASN A 77 22.62 21.46 8.40
N GLY A 78 23.14 20.34 7.88
CA GLY A 78 22.68 19.76 6.61
C GLY A 78 21.17 19.45 6.53
N ASP A 79 20.49 19.35 7.67
CA ASP A 79 19.03 19.23 7.80
C ASP A 79 18.26 20.46 7.29
N ASP A 80 18.93 21.62 7.24
CA ASP A 80 18.37 22.90 6.80
C ASP A 80 18.26 22.94 5.27
N SER A 81 19.17 22.29 4.54
CA SER A 81 19.16 22.30 3.06
C SER A 81 17.86 21.75 2.45
N PHE A 82 17.33 20.65 2.99
CA PHE A 82 16.05 20.09 2.54
C PHE A 82 14.85 20.88 3.06
N ALA A 83 14.99 21.56 4.21
CA ALA A 83 13.97 22.43 4.75
C ALA A 83 13.81 23.69 3.91
N GLU A 84 14.92 24.35 3.58
CA GLU A 84 14.98 25.49 2.68
C GLU A 84 14.48 25.11 1.28
N ALA A 85 14.87 23.95 0.75
CA ALA A 85 14.35 23.46 -0.53
C ALA A 85 12.84 23.17 -0.52
N SER A 86 12.25 22.86 0.64
CA SER A 86 10.78 22.72 0.78
C SER A 86 10.07 24.07 0.97
N LEU A 87 10.77 25.05 1.53
CA LEU A 87 10.24 26.38 1.87
C LEU A 87 10.44 27.43 0.76
N GLY A 88 11.27 27.14 -0.25
CA GLY A 88 11.45 27.98 -1.43
C GLY A 88 10.23 27.98 -2.36
N GLU A 89 10.12 29.02 -3.19
CA GLU A 89 9.11 29.05 -4.27
C GLU A 89 9.33 27.84 -5.20
N GLY A 90 8.33 26.96 -5.28
CA GLY A 90 8.39 25.70 -6.04
C GLY A 90 8.80 24.45 -5.23
N GLY A 91 8.95 24.57 -3.90
CA GLY A 91 9.24 23.44 -3.01
C GLY A 91 8.05 22.52 -2.72
N TYR A 92 8.32 21.30 -2.22
CA TYR A 92 7.29 20.37 -1.76
C TYR A 92 6.65 20.82 -0.45
N VAL A 93 5.37 20.49 -0.25
CA VAL A 93 4.64 20.80 1.01
C VAL A 93 5.20 20.07 2.24
N ALA A 94 6.07 19.08 2.04
CA ALA A 94 6.73 18.37 3.13
C ALA A 94 8.14 17.90 2.74
N ARG A 95 9.10 18.04 3.67
CA ARG A 95 10.46 17.51 3.55
C ARG A 95 10.52 16.01 3.28
N SER A 96 9.49 15.27 3.69
CA SER A 96 9.44 13.82 3.46
C SER A 96 9.39 13.45 1.98
N ALA A 97 8.98 14.36 1.09
CA ALA A 97 9.02 14.18 -0.36
C ALA A 97 10.41 13.73 -0.86
N PHE A 98 11.48 14.34 -0.33
CA PHE A 98 12.86 13.99 -0.70
C PHE A 98 13.24 12.56 -0.33
N LYS A 99 12.65 11.99 0.73
CA LYS A 99 12.87 10.59 1.11
C LYS A 99 12.33 9.64 0.03
N LEU A 100 11.14 9.93 -0.51
CA LEU A 100 10.57 9.14 -1.58
C LEU A 100 11.39 9.25 -2.87
N LEU A 101 11.84 10.45 -3.21
CA LEU A 101 12.73 10.65 -4.36
C LEU A 101 14.04 9.87 -4.22
N GLN A 102 14.67 9.90 -3.05
CA GLN A 102 15.89 9.12 -2.77
C GLN A 102 15.64 7.61 -2.89
N LEU A 103 14.49 7.12 -2.40
CA LEU A 103 14.09 5.73 -2.58
C LEU A 103 13.92 5.40 -4.07
N ASP A 104 13.25 6.25 -4.85
CA ASP A 104 13.11 6.02 -6.29
C ASP A 104 14.43 6.14 -7.05
N ASP A 105 15.38 6.96 -6.61
CA ASP A 105 16.71 7.00 -7.23
C ASP A 105 17.48 5.68 -7.08
N ARG A 106 17.32 5.01 -5.93
CA ARG A 106 17.92 3.69 -5.66
C ARG A 106 17.17 2.55 -6.37
N TYR A 107 15.84 2.56 -6.30
CA TYR A 107 15.02 1.41 -6.69
C TYR A 107 14.30 1.58 -8.03
N ARG A 108 14.19 2.80 -8.54
CA ARG A 108 13.70 3.09 -9.89
C ARG A 108 12.30 2.49 -10.15
N PHE A 109 11.41 2.61 -9.17
CA PHE A 109 10.10 1.94 -9.16
C PHE A 109 8.96 2.82 -9.68
N LEU A 110 9.08 4.15 -9.58
CA LEU A 110 8.11 5.09 -10.13
C LEU A 110 8.28 5.12 -11.64
N ARG A 111 7.34 4.48 -12.36
CA ARG A 111 7.36 4.34 -13.81
C ARG A 111 6.00 4.70 -14.40
N PRO A 112 5.95 5.33 -15.59
CA PRO A 112 4.69 5.62 -16.27
C PRO A 112 3.84 4.36 -16.48
N GLY A 113 2.51 4.52 -16.46
CA GLY A 113 1.54 3.43 -16.69
C GLY A 113 1.22 2.57 -15.47
N ARG A 114 1.92 2.73 -14.35
CA ARG A 114 1.66 1.99 -13.10
C ARG A 114 0.54 2.63 -12.28
N VAL A 115 -0.24 1.81 -11.58
CA VAL A 115 -1.22 2.25 -10.56
C VAL A 115 -0.49 2.43 -9.23
N ILE A 116 -0.43 3.67 -8.76
CA ILE A 116 0.32 4.06 -7.56
C ILE A 116 -0.66 4.57 -6.50
N VAL A 117 -0.53 4.05 -5.29
CA VAL A 117 -1.34 4.44 -4.13
C VAL A 117 -0.45 5.01 -3.03
N ASP A 118 -0.72 6.23 -2.60
CA ASP A 118 -0.09 6.93 -1.47
C ASP A 118 -1.03 6.88 -0.24
N LEU A 119 -0.65 6.11 0.78
CA LEU A 119 -1.43 5.94 2.01
C LEU A 119 -0.96 6.90 3.11
N GLY A 120 -1.92 7.56 3.76
CA GLY A 120 -1.63 8.62 4.72
C GLY A 120 -0.97 9.81 4.04
N ALA A 121 -1.50 10.17 2.87
CA ALA A 121 -0.89 11.11 1.95
C ALA A 121 -0.82 12.54 2.50
N ALA A 122 -1.70 12.95 3.41
CA ALA A 122 -1.75 14.33 3.88
C ALA A 122 -0.44 14.72 4.60
N PRO A 123 0.20 15.85 4.25
CA PRO A 123 -0.35 16.99 3.49
C PRO A 123 -0.17 16.93 1.96
N GLY A 124 0.42 15.87 1.41
CA GLY A 124 0.54 15.64 -0.04
C GLY A 124 1.98 15.58 -0.59
N GLY A 125 3.01 15.64 0.26
CA GLY A 125 4.41 15.75 -0.19
C GLY A 125 4.89 14.54 -1.03
N TRP A 126 4.52 13.32 -0.65
CA TRP A 126 4.84 12.12 -1.43
C TRP A 126 4.09 12.09 -2.76
N SER A 127 2.80 12.44 -2.74
CA SER A 127 1.98 12.62 -3.95
C SER A 127 2.58 13.62 -4.94
N GLN A 128 3.05 14.79 -4.48
CA GLN A 128 3.74 15.78 -5.33
C GLN A 128 5.03 15.21 -5.94
N ALA A 129 5.85 14.52 -5.14
CA ALA A 129 7.08 13.90 -5.61
C ALA A 129 6.83 12.81 -6.67
N ILE A 130 5.74 12.04 -6.54
CA ILE A 130 5.35 11.03 -7.53
C ILE A 130 5.02 11.69 -8.87
N VAL A 131 4.17 12.72 -8.86
CA VAL A 131 3.78 13.45 -10.08
C VAL A 131 5.02 13.99 -10.80
N GLU A 132 5.89 14.69 -10.08
CA GLU A 132 7.09 15.28 -10.67
C GLU A 132 8.02 14.21 -11.25
N ARG A 133 8.24 13.11 -10.51
CA ARG A 133 9.11 12.01 -10.96
C ARG A 133 8.60 11.37 -12.25
N LEU A 134 7.28 11.17 -12.34
CA LEU A 134 6.64 10.60 -13.53
C LEU A 134 6.68 11.58 -14.71
N ALA A 135 6.44 12.87 -14.48
CA ALA A 135 6.54 13.90 -15.52
C ALA A 135 7.96 13.95 -16.14
N ARG A 136 9.01 13.90 -15.31
CA ARG A 136 10.41 13.85 -15.78
C ARG A 136 10.72 12.59 -16.58
N SER A 137 10.21 11.45 -16.12
CA SER A 137 10.40 10.15 -16.81
C SER A 137 9.74 10.16 -18.19
N SER A 138 8.54 10.72 -18.30
CA SER A 138 7.82 10.88 -19.57
C SER A 138 8.48 11.89 -20.51
N ALA A 139 9.04 12.99 -19.99
CA ALA A 139 9.77 13.97 -20.80
C ALA A 139 11.04 13.36 -21.42
N SER A 140 11.78 12.54 -20.66
CA SER A 140 12.97 11.85 -21.16
C SER A 140 12.66 10.79 -22.23
N ALA A 141 11.46 10.19 -22.20
CA ALA A 141 11.02 9.20 -23.19
C ALA A 141 10.54 9.83 -24.53
N LYS A 142 10.20 11.12 -24.55
CA LYS A 142 9.70 11.84 -25.73
C LYS A 142 10.75 12.17 -26.79
N LEU A 143 12.03 11.91 -26.55
CA LEU A 143 13.09 12.18 -27.53
C LEU A 143 13.12 11.17 -28.71
N GLY A 144 12.14 10.27 -28.84
CA GLY A 144 12.15 9.27 -29.92
C GLY A 144 10.80 8.68 -30.39
N SER A 145 9.64 9.17 -29.95
CA SER A 145 8.34 8.67 -30.44
C SER A 145 7.19 9.62 -30.09
N GLU A 146 6.41 10.06 -31.09
CA GLU A 146 5.20 10.89 -30.96
C GLU A 146 3.98 10.15 -30.36
N HIS A 147 4.18 9.07 -29.61
CA HIS A 147 3.05 8.32 -29.04
C HIS A 147 2.59 8.87 -27.68
N ASN A 148 1.46 9.59 -27.73
CA ASN A 148 0.41 9.78 -26.72
C ASN A 148 0.84 9.96 -25.25
N LEU A 149 0.94 11.23 -24.84
CA LEU A 149 0.84 11.72 -23.45
C LEU A 149 -0.52 11.44 -22.77
N SER A 150 -1.42 10.75 -23.44
CA SER A 150 -2.86 10.77 -23.17
C SER A 150 -3.34 9.70 -22.20
N ALA A 151 -2.45 8.85 -21.67
CA ALA A 151 -2.84 7.92 -20.62
C ALA A 151 -2.95 8.71 -19.30
N PRO A 152 -4.14 8.78 -18.66
CA PRO A 152 -4.31 9.51 -17.42
C PRO A 152 -3.37 8.97 -16.35
N GLN A 153 -2.72 9.87 -15.60
CA GLN A 153 -1.86 9.47 -14.49
C GLN A 153 -2.70 8.71 -13.46
N ARG A 154 -2.26 7.48 -13.12
CA ARG A 154 -3.00 6.55 -12.25
C ARG A 154 -2.47 6.65 -10.81
N ILE A 155 -2.47 7.86 -10.28
CA ILE A 155 -1.97 8.19 -8.93
C ILE A 155 -3.18 8.43 -8.02
N PHE A 156 -3.23 7.69 -6.91
CA PHE A 156 -4.32 7.77 -5.95
C PHE A 156 -3.76 8.06 -4.56
N ALA A 157 -4.25 9.12 -3.93
CA ALA A 157 -3.87 9.50 -2.57
C ALA A 157 -5.04 9.20 -1.63
N LEU A 158 -4.77 8.50 -0.52
CA LEU A 158 -5.76 8.14 0.48
C LEU A 158 -5.34 8.65 1.85
N ASP A 159 -6.20 9.42 2.50
CA ASP A 159 -6.00 9.89 3.87
C ASP A 159 -7.34 10.17 4.56
N ILE A 160 -7.39 10.03 5.87
CA ILE A 160 -8.53 10.46 6.68
C ILE A 160 -8.61 12.00 6.78
N LEU A 161 -7.45 12.67 6.69
CA LEU A 161 -7.30 14.11 6.70
C LEU A 161 -7.49 14.69 5.30
N PRO A 162 -8.09 15.89 5.18
CA PRO A 162 -8.12 16.59 3.91
C PRO A 162 -6.71 17.06 3.52
N MET A 163 -6.47 17.21 2.23
CA MET A 163 -5.28 17.83 1.68
C MET A 163 -5.64 18.72 0.48
N ALA A 164 -4.75 19.66 0.13
CA ALA A 164 -4.94 20.48 -1.07
C ALA A 164 -4.92 19.59 -2.32
N PRO A 165 -5.74 19.89 -3.35
CA PRO A 165 -5.70 19.15 -4.60
C PRO A 165 -4.32 19.27 -5.25
N ILE A 166 -3.86 18.17 -5.86
CA ILE A 166 -2.61 18.10 -6.62
C ILE A 166 -2.97 17.62 -8.02
N ASP A 167 -2.56 18.37 -9.05
CA ASP A 167 -2.82 18.02 -10.44
C ASP A 167 -2.21 16.64 -10.78
N GLY A 168 -3.01 15.81 -11.46
CA GLY A 168 -2.63 14.43 -11.79
C GLY A 168 -2.82 13.42 -10.65
N VAL A 169 -3.30 13.83 -9.47
CA VAL A 169 -3.58 12.94 -8.32
C VAL A 169 -5.08 12.89 -8.02
N CYS A 170 -5.62 11.68 -7.97
CA CYS A 170 -6.98 11.45 -7.49
C CYS A 170 -6.97 11.25 -5.97
N PHE A 171 -7.48 12.22 -5.22
CA PHE A 171 -7.56 12.15 -3.76
C PHE A 171 -8.89 11.51 -3.29
N LEU A 172 -8.79 10.54 -2.40
CA LEU A 172 -9.91 9.89 -1.72
C LEU A 172 -9.78 10.11 -0.22
N GLN A 173 -10.59 11.02 0.31
CA GLN A 173 -10.66 11.22 1.75
C GLN A 173 -11.44 10.07 2.41
N GLY A 174 -10.80 9.36 3.32
CA GLY A 174 -11.40 8.29 4.10
C GLY A 174 -10.37 7.30 4.64
N ASP A 175 -10.86 6.38 5.47
CA ASP A 175 -10.05 5.26 5.93
C ASP A 175 -9.80 4.29 4.76
N PHE A 176 -8.55 4.08 4.40
CA PHE A 176 -8.18 3.16 3.33
C PHE A 176 -8.49 1.69 3.65
N LEU A 177 -8.75 1.33 4.91
CA LEU A 177 -9.23 0.00 5.30
C LEU A 177 -10.75 -0.16 5.19
N ASN A 178 -11.48 0.94 5.00
CA ASN A 178 -12.92 0.90 4.79
C ASN A 178 -13.24 0.26 3.42
N PRO A 179 -14.04 -0.83 3.36
CA PRO A 179 -14.42 -1.46 2.11
C PRO A 179 -15.00 -0.51 1.08
N VAL A 180 -15.80 0.49 1.50
CA VAL A 180 -16.39 1.49 0.60
C VAL A 180 -15.32 2.33 -0.09
N ILE A 181 -14.26 2.71 0.63
CA ILE A 181 -13.13 3.48 0.07
C ILE A 181 -12.32 2.59 -0.88
N GLN A 182 -12.11 1.32 -0.53
CA GLN A 182 -11.42 0.35 -1.40
C GLN A 182 -12.20 0.07 -2.68
N ASP A 183 -13.52 -0.04 -2.60
CA ASP A 183 -14.40 -0.24 -3.76
C ASP A 183 -14.39 0.99 -4.66
N ARG A 184 -14.47 2.19 -4.08
CA ARG A 184 -14.36 3.45 -4.84
C ARG A 184 -13.01 3.56 -5.55
N LEU A 185 -11.92 3.24 -4.85
CA LEU A 185 -10.58 3.19 -5.46
C LEU A 185 -10.54 2.19 -6.61
N ARG A 186 -11.10 0.98 -6.43
CA ARG A 186 -11.14 -0.04 -7.49
C ARG A 186 -11.90 0.44 -8.72
N MET A 187 -13.04 1.10 -8.53
CA MET A 187 -13.83 1.68 -9.63
C MET A 187 -13.04 2.76 -10.39
N LEU A 188 -12.40 3.67 -9.66
CA LEU A 188 -11.57 4.73 -10.22
C LEU A 188 -10.40 4.17 -11.03
N VAL A 189 -9.71 3.16 -10.50
CA VAL A 189 -8.60 2.50 -11.20
C VAL A 189 -9.08 1.85 -12.50
N ARG A 190 -10.31 1.31 -12.55
CA ARG A 190 -10.87 0.66 -13.74
C ARG A 190 -11.40 1.63 -14.81
N GLY A 191 -11.60 2.91 -14.47
CA GLY A 191 -12.05 3.94 -15.41
C GLY A 191 -13.56 4.14 -15.51
N ASN A 192 -14.35 3.54 -14.61
CA ASN A 192 -15.81 3.75 -14.58
C ASN A 192 -16.16 4.94 -13.68
N LEU A 193 -16.14 6.13 -14.26
CA LEU A 193 -16.62 7.36 -13.65
C LEU A 193 -17.75 7.99 -14.49
N GLU A 194 -18.89 7.32 -14.63
CA GLU A 194 -20.18 7.99 -14.85
C GLU A 194 -21.26 7.23 -14.06
N GLY A 195 -22.12 7.98 -13.38
CA GLY A 195 -23.05 7.45 -12.39
C GLY A 195 -24.18 6.58 -12.95
N HIS A 196 -24.89 5.97 -11.99
CA HIS A 196 -26.16 5.22 -12.08
C HIS A 196 -26.05 3.69 -12.05
N SER A 197 -26.73 3.17 -11.03
CA SER A 197 -27.25 1.81 -10.87
C SER A 197 -26.26 0.69 -10.58
N SER A 198 -26.31 0.27 -9.31
CA SER A 198 -25.99 -1.07 -8.84
C SER A 198 -26.57 -2.14 -9.77
N THR A 199 -25.70 -2.84 -10.48
CA THR A 199 -25.72 -4.30 -10.62
C THR A 199 -24.34 -4.73 -11.10
N VAL A 200 -23.41 -4.92 -10.17
CA VAL A 200 -22.21 -5.71 -10.45
C VAL A 200 -22.67 -7.18 -10.40
N PRO A 201 -22.47 -7.99 -11.45
CA PRO A 201 -22.75 -9.43 -11.37
C PRO A 201 -21.89 -10.05 -10.27
N ALA A 202 -22.53 -10.62 -9.26
CA ALA A 202 -21.91 -11.18 -8.06
C ALA A 202 -20.91 -12.33 -8.34
N ASP A 203 -20.90 -12.86 -9.56
CA ASP A 203 -20.24 -14.13 -9.89
C ASP A 203 -18.99 -14.01 -10.77
N SER A 204 -18.53 -12.79 -11.05
CA SER A 204 -17.21 -12.64 -11.64
C SER A 204 -16.20 -12.38 -10.51
N HIS A 205 -15.37 -13.39 -10.22
CA HIS A 205 -14.16 -13.27 -9.38
C HIS A 205 -13.14 -12.33 -10.06
N VAL A 206 -13.54 -11.09 -10.35
CA VAL A 206 -12.71 -10.08 -11.01
C VAL A 206 -11.72 -9.58 -9.98
N GLY A 207 -10.46 -10.01 -10.16
CA GLY A 207 -9.38 -9.96 -9.18
C GLY A 207 -9.36 -8.77 -8.23
N CYS A 208 -9.17 -9.08 -6.95
CA CYS A 208 -8.91 -8.11 -5.87
C CYS A 208 -7.63 -7.29 -6.12
N GLU A 209 -6.77 -7.76 -7.01
CA GLU A 209 -5.44 -7.23 -7.27
C GLU A 209 -5.43 -6.24 -8.46
N PHE A 210 -5.24 -4.95 -8.18
CA PHE A 210 -5.30 -3.88 -9.19
C PHE A 210 -4.27 -2.76 -8.98
N VAL A 211 -3.48 -2.81 -7.91
CA VAL A 211 -2.47 -1.81 -7.56
C VAL A 211 -1.07 -2.35 -7.87
N ASP A 212 -0.21 -1.51 -8.45
CA ASP A 212 1.17 -1.87 -8.73
C ASP A 212 2.12 -1.43 -7.61
N ILE A 213 1.87 -0.27 -6.99
CA ILE A 213 2.73 0.29 -5.95
C ILE A 213 1.85 0.86 -4.83
N VAL A 214 2.16 0.48 -3.60
CA VAL A 214 1.66 1.13 -2.40
C VAL A 214 2.83 1.79 -1.68
N VAL A 215 2.71 3.07 -1.37
CA VAL A 215 3.67 3.82 -0.56
C VAL A 215 2.98 4.38 0.68
N SER A 216 3.70 4.48 1.80
CA SER A 216 3.17 5.00 3.06
C SER A 216 4.26 5.69 3.88
N ASP A 217 4.12 7.00 4.09
CA ASP A 217 4.91 7.78 5.06
C ASP A 217 4.13 8.03 6.37
N MET A 218 3.09 7.23 6.64
CA MET A 218 2.29 7.35 7.86
C MET A 218 3.16 7.35 9.12
N MET A 219 2.80 8.23 10.05
CA MET A 219 3.39 8.28 11.39
C MET A 219 2.33 8.72 12.39
N ALA A 220 2.29 8.06 13.54
CA ALA A 220 1.49 8.51 14.66
C ALA A 220 2.20 9.66 15.37
N ASN A 221 1.44 10.49 16.10
CA ASN A 221 2.06 11.49 16.96
C ASN A 221 2.96 10.81 17.99
N THR A 222 4.21 11.25 18.06
CA THR A 222 5.18 10.72 19.03
C THR A 222 4.85 11.25 20.41
N THR A 223 4.65 10.34 21.34
CA THR A 223 4.40 10.62 22.76
C THR A 223 5.69 10.91 23.52
N GLY A 224 6.84 10.55 22.94
CA GLY A 224 8.13 10.56 23.62
C GLY A 224 8.42 9.29 24.41
N ASN A 225 7.45 8.37 24.54
CA ASN A 225 7.67 7.04 25.08
C ASN A 225 8.10 6.10 23.94
N PRO A 226 9.35 5.60 23.94
CA PRO A 226 9.88 4.79 22.85
C PRO A 226 9.10 3.51 22.56
N ILE A 227 8.48 2.91 23.58
CA ILE A 227 7.72 1.66 23.46
C ILE A 227 6.37 1.97 22.78
N ALA A 228 5.63 2.94 23.32
CA ALA A 228 4.33 3.32 22.78
C ALA A 228 4.44 3.84 21.34
N ASP A 229 5.46 4.63 21.04
CA ASP A 229 5.68 5.20 19.69
C ASP A 229 6.07 4.10 18.68
N THR A 230 6.83 3.10 19.12
CA THR A 230 7.16 1.93 18.29
C THR A 230 5.92 1.08 18.00
N GLU A 231 5.11 0.80 19.03
CA GLU A 231 3.87 0.03 18.87
C GLU A 231 2.90 0.73 17.91
N ALA A 232 2.72 2.05 18.08
CA ALA A 232 1.86 2.86 17.20
C ALA A 232 2.39 2.86 15.74
N SER A 233 3.71 2.94 15.56
CA SER A 233 4.34 2.80 14.24
C SER A 233 4.04 1.42 13.61
N LEU A 234 4.09 0.35 14.40
CA LEU A 234 3.79 -0.99 13.91
C LEU A 234 2.31 -1.21 13.61
N GLU A 235 1.40 -0.62 14.37
CA GLU A 235 -0.03 -0.64 14.03
C GLU A 235 -0.29 -0.02 12.65
N LEU A 236 0.40 1.08 12.31
CA LEU A 236 0.33 1.70 10.98
C LEU A 236 0.92 0.80 9.89
N CYS A 237 2.06 0.16 10.16
CA CYS A 237 2.67 -0.80 9.23
C CYS A 237 1.74 -1.99 8.94
N ARG A 238 1.09 -2.53 9.98
CA ARG A 238 0.10 -3.61 9.84
C ARG A 238 -1.09 -3.17 9.01
N ALA A 239 -1.59 -1.96 9.20
CA ALA A 239 -2.69 -1.39 8.41
C ALA A 239 -2.30 -1.25 6.92
N ALA A 240 -1.14 -0.64 6.64
CA ALA A 240 -0.62 -0.50 5.27
C ALA A 240 -0.43 -1.86 4.59
N PHE A 241 0.14 -2.85 5.30
CA PHE A 241 0.30 -4.21 4.80
C PHE A 241 -1.05 -4.90 4.55
N MET A 242 -2.06 -4.69 5.40
CA MET A 242 -3.40 -5.25 5.21
C MET A 242 -4.05 -4.69 3.94
N PHE A 243 -3.90 -3.40 3.66
CA PHE A 243 -4.36 -2.80 2.41
C PHE A 243 -3.60 -3.37 1.21
N ALA A 244 -2.27 -3.38 1.29
CA ALA A 244 -1.41 -3.83 0.20
C ALA A 244 -1.65 -5.30 -0.16
N SER A 245 -1.79 -6.19 0.83
CA SER A 245 -2.02 -7.62 0.59
C SER A 245 -3.36 -7.93 -0.07
N ARG A 246 -4.33 -7.01 0.01
CA ARG A 246 -5.64 -7.13 -0.65
C ARG A 246 -5.69 -6.53 -2.05
N THR A 247 -4.77 -5.62 -2.38
CA THR A 247 -4.87 -4.75 -3.56
C THR A 247 -3.70 -4.88 -4.52
N LEU A 248 -2.51 -5.27 -4.05
CA LEU A 248 -1.33 -5.43 -4.89
C LEU A 248 -1.47 -6.60 -5.85
N LYS A 249 -1.01 -6.41 -7.09
CA LYS A 249 -0.82 -7.49 -8.07
C LYS A 249 0.17 -8.52 -7.56
N ALA A 250 -0.26 -9.77 -7.46
CA ALA A 250 0.63 -10.87 -7.20
C ALA A 250 1.52 -11.12 -8.42
N LEU A 251 2.77 -11.47 -8.15
CA LEU A 251 3.61 -12.08 -9.17
C LEU A 251 3.27 -13.57 -9.24
N PRO A 252 3.10 -14.14 -10.45
CA PRO A 252 2.90 -15.57 -10.62
C PRO A 252 4.02 -16.35 -9.92
N ALA A 253 3.67 -17.48 -9.30
CA ALA A 253 4.65 -18.37 -8.73
C ALA A 253 5.64 -18.81 -9.82
N VAL A 254 6.91 -18.41 -9.68
CA VAL A 254 7.96 -18.85 -10.58
C VAL A 254 8.32 -20.28 -10.17
N ASN A 255 7.79 -21.26 -10.90
CA ASN A 255 8.17 -22.66 -10.76
C ASN A 255 9.59 -22.85 -11.32
N GLY A 256 10.60 -22.72 -10.47
CA GLY A 256 12.00 -22.94 -10.82
C GLY A 256 12.95 -22.71 -9.66
N ALA A 257 14.05 -23.46 -9.61
CA ALA A 257 15.07 -23.36 -8.54
C ALA A 257 15.88 -22.05 -8.55
N ALA A 258 15.79 -21.25 -9.62
CA ALA A 258 16.49 -19.97 -9.74
C ALA A 258 15.65 -18.83 -9.17
N LYS A 259 16.24 -17.98 -8.32
CA LYS A 259 15.60 -16.74 -7.86
C LYS A 259 15.27 -15.86 -9.08
N PRO A 260 14.01 -15.49 -9.32
CA PRO A 260 13.67 -14.65 -10.45
C PRO A 260 14.36 -13.28 -10.32
N LYS A 261 14.89 -12.76 -11.44
CA LYS A 261 15.26 -11.34 -11.53
C LYS A 261 13.97 -10.53 -11.53
N LEU A 262 13.64 -9.94 -10.38
CA LEU A 262 12.46 -9.10 -10.21
C LEU A 262 12.92 -7.64 -10.08
N PRO A 263 13.02 -6.88 -11.18
CA PRO A 263 13.34 -5.47 -11.08
C PRO A 263 12.16 -4.72 -10.45
N ALA A 264 12.48 -3.81 -9.53
CA ALA A 264 11.50 -2.97 -8.84
C ALA A 264 10.64 -2.13 -9.80
N SER A 265 11.19 -1.78 -10.98
CA SER A 265 10.50 -1.03 -12.04
C SER A 265 9.28 -1.75 -12.62
N SER A 266 9.23 -3.08 -12.58
CA SER A 266 8.14 -3.89 -13.16
C SER A 266 7.47 -4.84 -12.16
N SER A 267 7.90 -4.84 -10.90
CA SER A 267 7.36 -5.71 -9.86
C SER A 267 6.41 -4.95 -8.94
N SER A 268 5.37 -5.60 -8.43
CA SER A 268 4.52 -4.98 -7.40
C SER A 268 5.33 -4.61 -6.15
N MET A 269 5.02 -3.46 -5.54
CA MET A 269 5.83 -2.92 -4.45
C MET A 269 5.01 -2.37 -3.30
N LEU A 270 5.56 -2.52 -2.10
CA LEU A 270 5.11 -1.85 -0.89
C LEU A 270 6.30 -1.14 -0.25
N VAL A 271 6.17 0.17 -0.06
CA VAL A 271 7.14 0.99 0.67
C VAL A 271 6.45 1.55 1.90
N MET A 272 7.00 1.33 3.08
CA MET A 272 6.42 1.88 4.31
C MET A 272 7.49 2.35 5.29
N LYS A 273 7.25 3.51 5.90
CA LYS A 273 8.02 3.99 7.05
C LYS A 273 7.74 3.14 8.29
N TYR A 274 8.77 2.89 9.08
CA TYR A 274 8.66 2.26 10.39
C TYR A 274 9.69 2.85 11.38
N PHE A 275 9.45 2.68 12.68
CA PHE A 275 10.45 2.92 13.71
C PHE A 275 11.22 1.64 14.04
N MET A 276 12.56 1.72 13.93
CA MET A 276 13.43 0.58 14.13
C MET A 276 13.32 0.05 15.57
N SER A 277 12.98 -1.24 15.70
CA SER A 277 12.72 -1.92 16.96
C SER A 277 12.82 -3.43 16.79
N HIS A 278 12.88 -4.16 17.90
CA HIS A 278 12.88 -5.62 17.88
C HIS A 278 11.56 -6.17 17.29
N GLU A 279 10.44 -5.57 17.67
CA GLU A 279 9.10 -5.93 17.20
C GLU A 279 8.95 -5.67 15.69
N ALA A 280 9.57 -4.60 15.17
CA ALA A 280 9.62 -4.34 13.74
C ALA A 280 10.41 -5.41 12.98
N ASP A 281 11.54 -5.88 13.53
CA ASP A 281 12.30 -6.96 12.92
C ASP A 281 11.54 -8.28 12.91
N LEU A 282 10.78 -8.58 13.96
CA LEU A 282 9.88 -9.74 14.00
C LEU A 282 8.80 -9.62 12.92
N PHE A 283 8.15 -8.46 12.80
CA PHE A 283 7.16 -8.20 11.76
C PHE A 283 7.76 -8.37 10.35
N ARG A 284 8.97 -7.85 10.10
CA ARG A 284 9.67 -8.04 8.82
C ARG A 284 9.85 -9.52 8.49
N LYS A 285 10.45 -10.29 9.40
CA LYS A 285 10.78 -11.71 9.20
C LYS A 285 9.55 -12.59 9.08
N GLN A 286 8.56 -12.36 9.94
CA GLN A 286 7.41 -13.23 10.06
C GLN A 286 6.31 -12.92 9.05
N VAL A 287 6.23 -11.67 8.57
CA VAL A 287 5.16 -11.19 7.67
C VAL A 287 5.70 -10.79 6.31
N LEU A 288 6.56 -9.78 6.26
CA LEU A 288 6.97 -9.17 5.00
C LEU A 288 7.82 -10.12 4.15
N GLU A 289 8.81 -10.78 4.75
CA GLU A 289 9.71 -11.71 4.04
C GLU A 289 8.99 -12.98 3.55
N LYS A 290 7.86 -13.34 4.19
CA LYS A 290 6.99 -14.43 3.71
C LYS A 290 6.07 -13.99 2.57
N SER A 291 5.67 -12.72 2.56
CA SER A 291 4.69 -12.18 1.62
C SER A 291 5.30 -11.59 0.34
N PHE A 292 6.60 -11.25 0.37
CA PHE A 292 7.31 -10.64 -0.74
C PHE A 292 8.55 -11.45 -1.14
N HIS A 293 9.03 -11.26 -2.37
CA HIS A 293 10.26 -11.91 -2.84
C HIS A 293 11.51 -11.26 -2.23
N PHE A 294 11.51 -9.93 -2.09
CA PHE A 294 12.59 -9.19 -1.48
C PHE A 294 12.05 -8.17 -0.50
N VAL A 295 12.72 -8.03 0.63
CA VAL A 295 12.46 -6.96 1.61
C VAL A 295 13.79 -6.34 1.98
N LYS A 296 13.90 -5.02 1.81
CA LYS A 296 15.09 -4.24 2.15
C LYS A 296 14.74 -3.21 3.22
N SER A 297 15.66 -2.94 4.14
CA SER A 297 15.56 -1.87 5.13
C SER A 297 16.45 -0.73 4.70
N GLU A 298 15.90 0.48 4.65
CA GLU A 298 16.54 1.66 4.07
C GLU A 298 16.44 2.85 5.02
N LYS A 299 17.59 3.44 5.38
CA LYS A 299 17.68 4.74 6.07
C LYS A 299 18.02 5.80 5.02
N MET A 300 17.12 6.76 4.84
CA MET A 300 17.32 7.84 3.88
C MET A 300 18.19 8.94 4.47
N GLU A 301 19.00 9.60 3.63
CA GLU A 301 19.83 10.73 4.04
C GLU A 301 18.98 11.96 4.38
N ALA A 302 17.82 12.11 3.72
CA ALA A 302 16.83 13.12 4.07
C ALA A 302 16.07 12.81 5.38
N SER A 303 16.35 11.69 6.04
CA SER A 303 15.85 11.41 7.39
C SER A 303 16.76 12.05 8.43
N ARG A 304 16.16 12.63 9.48
CA ARG A 304 16.95 13.23 10.55
C ARG A 304 17.84 12.17 11.24
N LYS A 305 19.04 12.59 11.66
CA LYS A 305 20.05 11.68 12.21
C LYS A 305 19.60 11.05 13.53
N GLU A 306 18.92 11.81 14.37
CA GLU A 306 18.37 11.38 15.66
C GLU A 306 17.13 10.50 15.52
N SER A 307 16.50 10.50 14.34
CA SER A 307 15.27 9.74 14.13
C SER A 307 15.55 8.24 13.99
N ARG A 308 14.73 7.43 14.66
CA ARG A 308 14.71 5.96 14.50
C ARG A 308 13.94 5.51 13.25
N GLU A 309 13.50 6.44 12.42
CA GLU A 309 12.76 6.13 11.20
C GLU A 309 13.63 5.44 10.15
N GLN A 310 13.08 4.39 9.54
CA GLN A 310 13.57 3.71 8.35
C GLN A 310 12.40 3.33 7.45
N PHE A 311 12.71 2.82 6.27
CA PHE A 311 11.74 2.36 5.29
C PHE A 311 11.95 0.89 4.96
N TRP A 312 10.88 0.10 4.95
CA TRP A 312 10.90 -1.18 4.27
C TRP A 312 10.55 -0.98 2.80
N VAL A 313 11.37 -1.56 1.92
CA VAL A 313 11.13 -1.65 0.48
C VAL A 313 10.86 -3.11 0.15
N CYS A 314 9.58 -3.44 0.00
CA CYS A 314 9.10 -4.78 -0.30
C CYS A 314 8.84 -4.90 -1.81
N ILE A 315 9.48 -5.87 -2.48
CA ILE A 315 9.46 -6.04 -3.93
C ILE A 315 8.93 -7.43 -4.28
N GLY A 316 7.96 -7.45 -5.20
CA GLY A 316 7.33 -8.63 -5.74
C GLY A 316 6.42 -9.29 -4.73
N PHE A 317 5.17 -8.85 -4.65
CA PHE A 317 4.16 -9.48 -3.81
C PHE A 317 3.87 -10.90 -4.31
N ARG A 318 3.91 -11.89 -3.43
CA ARG A 318 3.72 -13.31 -3.77
C ARG A 318 2.25 -13.72 -3.93
N GLY A 319 1.33 -12.86 -3.48
CA GLY A 319 -0.11 -13.12 -3.48
C GLY A 319 -0.67 -13.48 -2.10
N ALA A 320 -2.00 -13.38 -1.98
CA ALA A 320 -2.72 -13.53 -0.72
C ALA A 320 -2.52 -14.89 -0.03
N ALA A 321 -2.26 -15.96 -0.79
CA ALA A 321 -2.01 -17.30 -0.25
C ALA A 321 -0.73 -17.40 0.61
N PHE A 322 0.21 -16.47 0.45
CA PHE A 322 1.47 -16.42 1.20
C PHE A 322 1.43 -15.45 2.38
N VAL A 323 0.30 -14.77 2.59
CA VAL A 323 0.10 -13.84 3.70
C VAL A 323 -0.16 -14.67 4.97
N PRO A 324 0.69 -14.54 6.01
CA PRO A 324 0.45 -15.25 7.27
C PRO A 324 -0.85 -14.78 7.92
N GLU A 325 -1.49 -15.68 8.68
CA GLU A 325 -2.62 -15.27 9.52
C GLU A 325 -2.19 -14.19 10.52
N MET A 326 -2.72 -12.98 10.35
CA MET A 326 -2.40 -11.83 11.20
C MET A 326 -2.87 -12.03 12.65
N SER A 327 -3.84 -12.93 12.88
CA SER A 327 -4.30 -13.38 14.21
C SER A 327 -3.23 -14.12 15.01
N ALA A 328 -2.25 -14.74 14.35
CA ALA A 328 -1.19 -15.52 14.99
C ALA A 328 0.05 -14.69 15.36
N LEU A 329 0.00 -13.37 15.14
CA LEU A 329 1.13 -12.43 15.26
C LEU A 329 0.83 -11.26 16.22
N ILE A 330 -0.19 -11.43 17.07
CA ILE A 330 -0.60 -10.50 18.13
C ILE A 330 -0.28 -11.15 19.47
#